data_AF-A0A921MV08-F1
#
_entry.id   AF-A0A921MV08-F1
#
_cell.length_a   1.000
_cell.length_b   1.000
_cell.length_c   1.000
_cell.angle_alpha   90.00
_cell.angle_beta   90.00
_cell.angle_gamma   90.00
#
_symmetry.space_group_name_H-M   'P 1'
#
loop_
_entity.id
_entity.type
_entity.pdbx_description
1 polymer ?
#
loop_
_entity_poly.entity_id
_entity_poly.type
_entity_poly.pdbx_seq_one_letter_code
_entity_poly.pdbx_strand_id
1 'polypeptide(L)'
;KGLAGLDVDANAMAADLDGNWEVLGEAVQSVMRTLGVQGVPGLDNPYERLKDLTRGQRVDGEGMREFVRSLGLPEAEQERLLALSPATYVGYAAQLVDHLDAPRA
;
A
#
# COMPACT_ATOMS: atom_id res chain seq x y z
N LYS A 1 14.42 -19.79 -28.61
CA LYS A 1 14.06 -19.88 -27.17
C LYS A 1 13.64 -18.47 -26.75
N GLY A 2 12.34 -18.28 -26.49
CA GLY A 2 11.71 -16.97 -26.28
C GLY A 2 10.73 -17.06 -25.12
N LEU A 3 9.57 -16.43 -25.20
CA LEU A 3 8.55 -16.44 -24.14
C LEU A 3 8.21 -17.84 -23.59
N ALA A 4 8.26 -18.88 -24.43
CA ALA A 4 8.00 -20.27 -24.03
C ALA A 4 9.03 -20.87 -23.04
N GLY A 5 10.14 -20.18 -22.74
CA GLY A 5 11.12 -20.61 -21.75
C GLY A 5 11.15 -19.73 -20.50
N LEU A 6 10.19 -18.80 -20.34
CA LEU A 6 10.06 -17.99 -19.15
C LEU A 6 9.17 -18.69 -18.13
N ASP A 7 9.60 -18.64 -16.87
CA ASP A 7 8.81 -19.06 -15.72
C ASP A 7 8.88 -17.97 -14.65
N VAL A 8 7.83 -17.84 -13.85
CA VAL A 8 7.73 -16.81 -12.83
C VAL A 8 8.45 -17.27 -11.57
N ASP A 9 9.44 -16.51 -11.12
CA ASP A 9 10.04 -16.73 -9.81
C ASP A 9 9.20 -16.04 -8.72
N ALA A 10 8.15 -16.75 -8.29
CA ALA A 10 7.23 -16.25 -7.27
C ALA A 10 7.91 -15.97 -5.93
N ASN A 11 8.97 -16.71 -5.59
CA ASN A 11 9.69 -16.53 -4.34
C ASN A 11 10.51 -15.25 -4.35
N ALA A 12 11.22 -14.98 -5.45
CA ALA A 12 11.97 -13.73 -5.60
C ALA A 12 11.03 -12.51 -5.56
N MET A 13 9.88 -12.58 -6.23
CA MET A 13 8.87 -11.51 -6.20
C MET A 13 8.31 -11.29 -4.80
N ALA A 14 7.95 -12.36 -4.08
CA ALA A 14 7.41 -12.25 -2.73
C ALA A 14 8.44 -11.66 -1.75
N ALA A 15 9.71 -12.06 -1.85
CA ALA A 15 10.79 -11.52 -1.02
C ALA A 15 11.04 -10.03 -1.31
N ASP A 16 10.99 -9.61 -2.58
CA ASP A 16 11.12 -8.20 -2.93
C ASP A 16 9.94 -7.38 -2.38
N LEU A 17 8.71 -7.87 -2.50
CA LEU A 17 7.54 -7.21 -1.92
C LEU A 17 7.62 -7.09 -0.39
N ASP A 18 8.02 -8.15 0.30
CA ASP A 18 8.14 -8.14 1.78
C ASP A 18 9.27 -7.23 2.27
N GLY A 19 10.27 -6.93 1.43
CA GLY A 19 11.38 -6.03 1.73
C GLY A 19 11.11 -4.54 1.47
N ASN A 20 9.94 -4.17 0.94
CA ASN A 20 9.63 -2.81 0.47
C ASN A 20 8.27 -2.31 0.98
N TRP A 21 8.07 -2.25 2.30
CA TRP A 21 6.81 -1.77 2.89
C TRP A 21 6.57 -0.26 2.71
N GLU A 22 7.61 0.51 2.36
CA GLU A 22 7.50 1.95 2.11
C GLU A 22 6.52 2.30 0.98
N VAL A 23 6.24 1.35 0.07
CA VAL A 23 5.26 1.54 -1.02
C VAL A 23 3.84 1.82 -0.51
N LEU A 24 3.50 1.31 0.69
CA LEU A 24 2.20 1.57 1.32
C LEU A 24 2.07 3.02 1.81
N GLY A 25 3.16 3.79 1.82
CA GLY A 25 3.12 5.19 2.21
C GLY A 25 2.15 6.03 1.38
N GLU A 26 2.01 5.73 0.08
CA GLU A 26 1.05 6.43 -0.77
C GLU A 26 -0.40 6.14 -0.37
N ALA A 27 -0.72 4.88 -0.04
CA ALA A 27 -2.05 4.48 0.44
C ALA A 27 -2.42 5.24 1.73
N VAL A 28 -1.48 5.28 2.69
CA VAL A 28 -1.68 5.99 3.96
C VAL A 28 -1.88 7.49 3.71
N GLN A 29 -1.05 8.11 2.86
CA GLN A 29 -1.22 9.52 2.48
C GLN A 29 -2.59 9.80 1.85
N SER A 30 -3.05 8.94 0.95
CA SER A 30 -4.33 9.07 0.26
C SER A 30 -5.52 9.03 1.23
N VAL A 31 -5.49 8.12 2.21
CA VAL A 31 -6.51 8.06 3.28
C VAL A 31 -6.48 9.32 4.13
N MET A 32 -5.30 9.73 4.61
CA MET A 32 -5.18 10.92 5.44
C MET A 32 -5.64 12.19 4.71
N ARG A 33 -5.28 12.37 3.43
CA ARG A 33 -5.76 13.49 2.61
C ARG A 33 -7.28 13.52 2.51
N THR A 34 -7.89 12.35 2.30
CA THR A 34 -9.35 12.23 2.21
C THR A 34 -10.02 12.64 3.51
N LEU A 35 -9.49 12.17 4.65
CA LEU A 35 -10.02 12.51 5.98
C LEU A 35 -9.80 13.97 6.35
N GLY A 36 -8.67 14.57 5.95
CA GLY A 36 -8.42 16.01 6.10
C GLY A 36 -9.43 16.86 5.34
N VAL A 37 -9.76 16.49 4.10
CA VAL A 37 -10.82 17.14 3.31
C VAL A 37 -12.21 16.98 3.96
N GLN A 38 -12.45 15.86 4.65
CA GLN A 38 -13.67 15.63 5.43
C GLN A 38 -13.69 16.36 6.78
N GLY A 39 -12.62 17.07 7.14
CA GLY A 39 -12.53 17.86 8.37
C GLY A 39 -12.20 17.04 9.62
N VAL A 40 -11.60 15.85 9.48
CA VAL A 40 -11.13 15.06 10.63
C VAL A 40 -9.91 15.75 11.25
N PRO A 41 -9.96 16.17 12.53
CA PRO A 41 -8.88 16.93 13.15
C PRO A 41 -7.54 16.18 13.16
N GLY A 42 -6.46 16.89 12.90
CA GLY A 42 -5.10 16.34 13.03
C GLY A 42 -4.59 15.57 11.81
N LEU A 43 -5.36 15.52 10.71
CA LEU A 43 -5.00 14.84 9.46
C LEU A 43 -4.69 15.79 8.28
N ASP A 44 -4.60 17.09 8.54
CA ASP A 44 -4.39 18.12 7.51
C ASP A 44 -2.99 18.13 6.89
N ASN A 45 -2.00 17.48 7.54
CA ASN A 45 -0.61 17.47 7.07
C ASN A 45 -0.01 16.05 6.95
N PRO A 46 -0.48 15.23 5.98
CA PRO A 46 -0.06 13.83 5.83
C PRO A 46 1.39 13.65 5.40
N TYR A 47 1.92 14.57 4.61
CA TYR A 47 3.28 14.46 4.09
C TYR A 47 4.34 14.58 5.19
N GLU A 48 4.20 15.53 6.10
CA GLU A 48 5.16 15.67 7.21
C GLU A 48 5.13 14.44 8.13
N ARG A 49 3.94 13.88 8.43
CA ARG A 49 3.84 12.68 9.25
C ARG A 49 4.50 11.45 8.63
N LEU A 50 4.37 11.25 7.32
CA LEU A 50 5.05 10.14 6.64
C LEU A 50 6.56 10.34 6.51
N LYS A 51 6.99 11.59 6.39
CA LYS A 51 8.41 11.91 6.34
C LYS A 51 9.10 11.51 7.64
N ASP A 52 8.44 11.65 8.79
CA ASP A 52 8.96 11.19 10.08
C ASP A 52 9.19 9.67 10.12
N LEU A 53 8.27 8.88 9.54
CA LEU A 53 8.39 7.42 9.48
C LEU A 53 9.58 6.95 8.63
N THR A 54 9.78 7.59 7.49
CA THR A 54 10.78 7.18 6.48
C THR A 54 12.16 7.82 6.71
N ARG A 55 12.32 8.62 7.77
CA ARG A 55 13.56 9.41 7.96
C ARG A 55 14.71 8.54 8.47
N GLY A 56 15.50 8.05 7.51
CA GLY A 56 16.80 7.43 7.77
C GLY A 56 16.75 5.95 8.15
N GLN A 57 15.59 5.29 8.00
CA GLN A 57 15.42 3.86 8.26
C GLN A 57 14.52 3.22 7.20
N ARG A 58 14.80 1.95 6.87
CA ARG A 58 13.84 1.13 6.12
C ARG A 58 12.67 0.82 7.04
N VAL A 59 11.46 0.92 6.49
CA VAL A 59 10.25 0.63 7.24
C VAL A 59 9.90 -0.82 6.93
N ASP A 60 9.89 -1.66 7.94
CA ASP A 60 9.34 -3.02 7.82
C ASP A 60 7.83 -3.01 8.10
N GLY A 61 7.20 -4.18 8.00
CA GLY A 61 5.77 -4.28 8.22
C GLY A 61 5.34 -3.93 9.64
N GLU A 62 6.16 -4.17 10.65
CA GLU A 62 5.82 -3.82 12.03
C GLU A 62 5.84 -2.29 12.20
N GLY A 63 6.92 -1.64 11.76
CA GLY A 63 7.04 -0.19 11.77
C GLY A 63 5.91 0.52 11.01
N MET A 64 5.50 -0.02 9.86
CA MET A 64 4.35 0.52 9.12
C MET A 64 3.03 0.39 9.90
N ARG A 65 2.79 -0.76 10.55
CA ARG A 65 1.58 -0.98 11.36
C ARG A 65 1.54 -0.11 12.61
N GLU A 66 2.67 0.06 13.29
CA GLU A 66 2.78 0.98 14.43
C GLU A 66 2.52 2.42 14.01
N PHE A 67 3.07 2.84 12.87
CA PHE A 67 2.79 4.15 12.31
C PHE A 67 1.30 4.36 12.08
N VAL A 68 0.63 3.44 11.39
CA VAL A 68 -0.81 3.54 11.11
C VAL A 68 -1.63 3.68 12.40
N ARG A 69 -1.29 2.93 13.46
CA ARG A 69 -1.96 3.05 14.77
C ARG A 69 -1.71 4.41 15.45
N SER A 70 -0.55 5.02 15.23
CA SER A 70 -0.20 6.33 15.81
C SER A 70 -0.96 7.52 15.18
N LEU A 71 -1.57 7.32 14.02
CA LEU A 71 -2.21 8.40 13.25
C LEU A 71 -3.55 8.88 13.83
N GLY A 72 -4.18 8.09 14.71
CA GLY A 72 -5.49 8.43 15.28
C GLY A 72 -6.61 8.44 14.23
N LEU A 73 -6.55 7.50 13.28
CA LEU A 73 -7.55 7.38 12.23
C LEU A 73 -8.88 6.84 12.78
N PRO A 74 -10.02 7.11 12.11
CA PRO A 74 -11.25 6.37 12.36
C PRO A 74 -11.01 4.85 12.24
N GLU A 75 -11.66 4.06 13.09
CA GLU A 75 -11.43 2.61 13.23
C GLU A 75 -11.46 1.88 11.89
N ALA A 76 -12.50 2.08 11.09
CA ALA A 76 -12.65 1.44 9.78
C ALA A 76 -11.50 1.76 8.81
N GLU A 77 -10.98 2.99 8.83
CA GLU A 77 -9.87 3.41 7.97
C GLU A 77 -8.53 2.84 8.47
N GLN A 78 -8.35 2.78 9.79
CA GLN A 78 -7.19 2.16 10.42
C GLN A 78 -7.14 0.66 10.10
N GLU A 79 -8.24 -0.06 10.30
CA GLU A 79 -8.34 -1.49 9.99
C GLU A 79 -8.06 -1.77 8.52
N ARG A 80 -8.61 -0.94 7.63
CA ARG A 80 -8.36 -1.07 6.19
C ARG A 80 -6.87 -0.94 5.85
N LEU A 81 -6.18 0.05 6.44
CA LEU A 81 -4.74 0.22 6.22
C LEU A 81 -3.91 -0.89 6.88
N LEU A 82 -4.29 -1.37 8.06
CA LEU A 82 -3.61 -2.47 8.76
C LEU A 82 -3.74 -3.82 8.03
N ALA A 83 -4.77 -3.99 7.22
CA ALA A 83 -4.97 -5.18 6.39
C ALA A 83 -4.10 -5.17 5.11
N LEU A 84 -3.48 -4.03 4.75
CA LEU A 84 -2.65 -3.94 3.56
C LEU A 84 -1.26 -4.56 3.78
N SER A 85 -0.72 -5.06 2.68
CA SER A 85 0.66 -5.48 2.50
C SER A 85 1.11 -5.07 1.10
N PRO A 86 2.43 -4.97 0.83
CA PRO A 86 2.91 -4.69 -0.54
C PRO A 86 2.34 -5.66 -1.58
N ALA A 87 2.15 -6.93 -1.22
CA ALA A 87 1.57 -7.95 -2.10
C ALA A 87 0.05 -7.80 -2.35
N THR A 88 -0.68 -7.12 -1.47
CA THR A 88 -2.13 -6.90 -1.63
C THR A 88 -2.46 -5.51 -2.16
N TYR A 89 -1.51 -4.57 -2.12
CA TYR A 89 -1.66 -3.22 -2.66
C TYR A 89 -1.42 -3.16 -4.18
N VAL A 90 -2.22 -3.92 -4.93
CA VAL A 90 -2.11 -4.05 -6.41
C VAL A 90 -3.21 -3.33 -7.18
N GLY A 91 -4.13 -2.65 -6.47
CA GLY A 91 -5.26 -1.94 -7.06
C GLY A 91 -6.09 -2.84 -7.98
N TYR A 92 -6.33 -2.39 -9.21
CA TYR A 92 -7.13 -3.10 -10.20
C TYR A 92 -6.33 -4.05 -11.11
N ALA A 93 -5.07 -4.35 -10.79
CA ALA A 93 -4.16 -5.07 -11.70
C ALA A 93 -4.76 -6.37 -12.27
N ALA A 94 -5.21 -7.30 -11.42
CA ALA A 94 -5.82 -8.55 -11.89
C ALA A 94 -7.14 -8.32 -12.65
N GLN A 95 -7.98 -7.43 -12.14
CA GLN A 95 -9.28 -7.13 -12.76
C GLN A 95 -9.13 -6.56 -14.17
N LEU A 96 -8.12 -5.73 -14.41
CA LEU A 96 -7.83 -5.19 -15.75
C LEU A 96 -7.35 -6.26 -16.73
N VAL A 97 -6.65 -7.29 -16.25
CA VAL A 97 -6.26 -8.44 -17.07
C VAL A 97 -7.50 -9.27 -17.43
N ASP A 98 -8.38 -9.53 -16.47
CA ASP A 98 -9.63 -10.28 -16.71
C ASP A 98 -10.51 -9.62 -17.78
N HIS A 99 -10.45 -8.29 -17.91
CA HIS A 99 -11.19 -7.55 -18.95
C HIS A 99 -10.67 -7.80 -20.38
N LEU A 100 -9.44 -8.29 -20.54
CA LEU A 100 -8.90 -8.65 -21.86
C LEU A 100 -9.51 -9.95 -22.40
N ASP A 101 -9.88 -10.85 -21.50
CA ASP A 101 -10.44 -12.16 -21.82
C ASP A 101 -11.98 -12.15 -21.88
N ALA A 102 -12.61 -11.06 -21.40
CA ALA A 102 -14.04 -10.87 -21.51
C ALA A 102 -14.46 -10.73 -22.98
N PRO A 103 -15.53 -11.43 -23.42
CA PRO A 103 -16.03 -11.28 -24.79
C PRO A 103 -16.44 -9.82 -25.00
N ARG A 104 -15.89 -9.20 -26.05
CA ARG A 104 -16.32 -7.85 -26.46
C ARG A 104 -17.82 -7.89 -26.77
N ALA A 105 -18.57 -7.06 -26.06
CA ALA A 105 -19.99 -6.81 -26.34
C ALA A 105 -20.18 -6.17 -27.72
#